data_AF-A0A2T2RV92-F1
#
_entry.id   AF-A0A2T2RV92-F1
#
_cell.length_a   1.000
_cell.length_b   1.000
_cell.length_c   1.000
_cell.angle_alpha   90.00
_cell.angle_beta   90.00
_cell.angle_gamma   90.00
#
_symmetry.space_group_name_H-M   'P 1'
#
loop_
_entity.id
_entity.type
_entity.pdbx_description
1 polymer ?
#
loop_
_entity_poly.entity_id
_entity_poly.type
_entity_poly.pdbx_seq_one_letter_code
_entity_poly.pdbx_strand_id
1 'polypeptide(L)' 'MPGARCQALMDKVVLRMDDLQPQFEHFGSTAILGIATKPIIDIMLILPPEAGWSVSSHRLSR' A
#
# COMPACT_ATOMS: atom_id res chain seq x y z
N MET A 1 3.41 -14.63 -8.44
CA MET A 1 4.11 -14.56 -7.13
C MET A 1 3.51 -13.43 -6.30
N PRO A 2 3.31 -13.57 -4.97
CA PRO A 2 2.74 -12.52 -4.11
C PRO A 2 3.42 -11.16 -4.27
N GLY A 3 4.76 -11.13 -4.38
CA GLY A 3 5.52 -9.90 -4.57
C GLY A 3 5.16 -9.12 -5.84
N ALA A 4 4.90 -9.80 -6.96
CA ALA A 4 4.55 -9.12 -8.22
C ALA A 4 3.18 -8.41 -8.18
N ARG A 5 2.22 -8.95 -7.41
CA ARG A 5 0.90 -8.30 -7.22
C ARG A 5 0.98 -7.12 -6.26
N CYS A 6 1.81 -7.22 -5.23
CA CYS A 6 2.05 -6.14 -4.29
C CYS A 6 2.74 -4.95 -4.97
N GLN A 7 3.79 -5.23 -5.76
CA GLN A 7 4.48 -4.21 -6.55
C GLN A 7 3.53 -3.47 -7.50
N ALA A 8 2.73 -4.21 -8.28
CA ALA A 8 1.77 -3.59 -9.19
C ALA A 8 0.68 -2.76 -8.48
N LEU A 9 0.38 -3.04 -7.21
CA LEU A 9 -0.52 -2.24 -6.40
C LEU A 9 0.17 -0.96 -5.92
N MET A 10 1.41 -1.06 -5.44
CA MET A 10 2.23 0.09 -5.03
C MET A 10 2.45 1.06 -6.20
N ASP A 11 2.80 0.56 -7.38
CA ASP A 11 3.01 1.39 -8.59
C ASP A 11 1.75 2.22 -8.93
N LYS A 12 0.56 1.64 -8.76
CA LYS A 12 -0.72 2.34 -8.99
C LYS A 12 -1.03 3.42 -7.95
N VAL A 13 -0.50 3.28 -6.74
CA VAL A 13 -0.65 4.26 -5.66
C VAL A 13 0.36 5.39 -5.85
N VAL A 14 1.63 5.07 -6.18
CA VAL A 14 2.67 6.06 -6.52
C VAL A 14 2.19 7.02 -7.61
N LEU A 15 1.61 6.49 -8.70
CA LEU A 15 1.07 7.30 -9.80
C LEU A 15 -0.04 8.29 -9.42
N ARG A 16 -0.56 8.24 -8.19
CA ARG A 16 -1.59 9.16 -7.68
C ARG A 16 -1.07 10.14 -6.64
N MET A 17 0.22 10.10 -6.32
CA MET A 17 0.82 10.79 -5.17
C MET A 17 2.03 11.65 -5.57
N ASP A 18 1.99 12.22 -6.78
CA ASP A 18 3.12 12.80 -7.54
C ASP A 18 4.13 13.65 -6.74
N ASP A 19 3.72 14.38 -5.69
CA ASP A 19 4.60 15.28 -4.94
C ASP A 19 5.05 14.75 -3.55
N LEU A 20 4.51 13.63 -3.09
CA LEU A 20 4.63 13.21 -1.68
C LEU A 20 5.84 12.30 -1.40
N GLN A 21 6.56 11.86 -2.44
CA GLN A 21 7.68 10.90 -2.36
C GLN A 21 7.47 9.78 -1.30
N PRO A 22 6.34 9.06 -1.34
CA PRO A 22 6.00 8.07 -0.32
C PRO A 22 6.93 6.85 -0.36
N GLN A 23 7.22 6.31 0.82
CA GLN A 23 7.80 4.96 0.95
C GLN A 23 6.68 3.94 1.21
N PHE A 24 6.82 2.75 0.64
CA PHE A 24 5.86 1.67 0.80
C PHE A 24 6.53 0.43 1.38
N GLU A 25 5.85 -0.21 2.32
CA GLU A 25 6.27 -1.50 2.86
C GLU A 25 5.14 -2.52 2.72
N HIS A 26 5.48 -3.72 2.23
CA HIS A 26 4.58 -4.86 2.27
C HIS A 26 4.68 -5.50 3.66
N PHE A 27 3.60 -5.45 4.42
CA PHE A 27 3.55 -6.04 5.76
C PHE A 27 2.42 -7.07 5.87
N GLY A 28 2.25 -7.62 7.07
CA GLY A 28 1.22 -8.60 7.36
C GLY A 28 1.54 -10.00 6.82
N SER A 29 0.57 -10.90 6.92
CA SER A 29 0.80 -12.32 6.64
C SER A 29 1.10 -12.61 5.17
N THR A 30 0.58 -11.82 4.23
CA THR A 30 0.87 -12.04 2.80
C THR A 30 2.29 -11.65 2.40
N ALA A 31 3.03 -10.93 3.25
CA ALA A 31 4.45 -10.61 3.06
C ALA A 31 5.36 -11.80 3.41
N ILE A 32 4.86 -12.77 4.18
CA ILE A 32 5.62 -13.96 4.59
C ILE A 32 5.40 -15.07 3.56
N LEU A 33 6.47 -15.55 2.94
CA LEU A 33 6.40 -16.64 1.98
C LEU A 33 6.06 -17.97 2.66
N GLY A 34 5.19 -18.75 2.02
CA GLY A 34 4.93 -20.15 2.41
C GLY A 34 3.94 -20.34 3.56
N ILE A 35 3.28 -19.29 4.05
CA ILE A 35 2.24 -19.43 5.07
C ILE A 35 0.84 -19.37 4.47
N ALA A 36 -0.07 -20.18 5.03
CA ALA A 36 -1.50 -20.06 4.73
C ALA A 36 -2.05 -18.79 5.37
N THR A 37 -2.73 -17.96 4.58
CA THR A 37 -3.30 -16.69 5.07
C THR A 37 -4.52 -16.26 4.27
N LYS A 38 -5.26 -15.29 4.79
CA LYS A 38 -6.33 -14.62 4.05
C LYS A 38 -5.73 -13.91 2.83
N PRO A 39 -6.44 -13.87 1.69
CA PRO A 39 -5.92 -13.25 0.46
C PRO A 39 -6.05 -11.72 0.48
N ILE A 40 -5.52 -11.08 1.53
CA ILE A 40 -5.54 -9.63 1.75
C ILE A 40 -4.10 -9.13 1.74
N ILE A 41 -3.81 -8.11 0.93
CA ILE A 41 -2.48 -7.49 0.84
C ILE A 41 -2.49 -6.25 1.71
N ASP A 42 -1.66 -6.25 2.77
CA ASP A 42 -1.49 -5.12 3.67
C ASP A 42 -0.29 -4.27 3.20
N ILE A 43 -0.52 -3.00 2.91
CA ILE A 43 0.51 -2.05 2.47
C ILE A 43 0.58 -0.92 3.50
N MET A 44 1.78 -0.71 4.05
CA MET A 44 2.06 0.45 4.87
C MET A 44 2.60 1.57 3.99
N LEU A 45 2.00 2.75 4.12
CA LEU A 45 2.40 3.97 3.45
C LEU A 45 3.12 4.86 4.48
N ILE A 46 4.37 5.19 4.22
CA ILE A 46 5.18 6.09 5.03
C ILE A 46 5.34 7.39 4.25
N LEU A 47 4.88 8.48 4.85
CA LEU A 47 4.96 9.82 4.28
C LEU A 47 6.04 10.65 4.97
N PRO A 48 6.68 11.59 4.24
CA PRO A 48 7.57 12.55 4.88
C PRO A 48 6.80 13.43 5.88
N PRO A 49 7.45 13.92 6.95
CA PRO A 49 6.80 14.70 8.01
C PRO A 49 6.01 15.92 7.51
N GLU A 50 6.46 16.53 6.43
CA GLU A 50 5.87 17.69 5.77
C GLU A 50 4.63 17.39 4.92
N ALA A 51 4.25 16.13 4.74
CA ALA A 51 3.17 15.71 3.84
C ALA A 51 1.75 16.19 4.22
N GLY A 52 1.58 16.90 5.35
CA GLY A 52 0.34 17.62 5.68
C GLY A 52 -0.92 16.76 5.53
N TRP A 53 -1.03 15.68 6.30
CA TRP A 53 -2.15 14.75 6.13
C TRP A 53 -3.47 15.34 6.65
N SER A 54 -4.55 15.16 5.88
CA SER A 54 -5.92 15.31 6.35
C SER A 54 -6.68 14.02 6.08
N VAL A 55 -7.40 13.49 7.08
CA VAL A 55 -8.18 12.26 6.91
C VAL A 55 -9.47 12.55 6.19
N SER A 56 -9.65 11.92 5.03
CA SER A 56 -10.94 11.83 4.37
C SER A 56 -11.22 10.38 3.99
N SER A 57 -12.29 9.79 4.53
CA SER A 57 -12.70 8.43 4.20
C SER A 57 -13.73 8.44 3.08
N HIS A 58 -13.43 7.73 2.00
CA HIS A 58 -14.36 7.54 0.90
C HIS A 58 -14.63 6.05 0.77
N ARG A 59 -15.88 5.63 0.99
CA ARG A 59 -16.31 4.28 0.66
C ARG A 59 -16.53 4.23 -0.84
N LEU A 60 -15.69 3.49 -1.56
CA LEU A 60 -15.95 3.18 -2.95
C LEU A 60 -17.19 2.27 -2.99
N SER A 61 -18.34 2.83 -3.37
CA SER A 61 -19.51 2.04 -3.74
C SER A 61 -19.21 1.32 -5.04
N ARG A 62 -19.52 0.01 -5.07
CA ARG A 62 -19.37 -0.83 -6.25
C ARG A 62 -20.22 -0.35 -7.42
#